data_AF-A0AA90TWN2-F1
#
_entry.id   AF-A0AA90TWN2-F1
#
_cell.length_a   1.000
_cell.length_b   1.000
_cell.length_c   1.000
_cell.angle_alpha   90.00
_cell.angle_beta   90.00
_cell.angle_gamma   90.00
#
_symmetry.space_group_name_H-M   'P 1'
#
loop_
_entity.id
_entity.type
_entity.pdbx_description
1 polymer ?
#
loop_
_entity_poly.entity_id
_entity_poly.type
_entity_poly.pdbx_seq_one_letter_code
_entity_poly.pdbx_strand_id
1 'polypeptide(L)'
;MSSSKKKCIKTISALMYILKPNLNSKIWFTVPLLGPPLNLILTLFGMKHQHPFLLIVFSVVSVFIITWIWIHYAKEVAEFRQTKYLLWEELYL
;
A
#
# COMPACT_ATOMS: atom_id res chain seq x y z
N MET A 1 -0.92 3.66 38.67
CA MET A 1 -1.13 2.79 37.49
C MET A 1 -0.48 1.43 37.74
N SER A 2 -1.25 0.33 37.79
CA SER A 2 -0.74 -0.99 38.22
C SER A 2 0.25 -1.60 37.21
N SER A 3 1.14 -2.48 37.70
CA SER A 3 2.13 -3.22 36.88
C SER A 3 1.47 -3.99 35.71
N SER A 4 0.24 -4.50 35.92
CA SER A 4 -0.53 -5.21 34.91
C SER A 4 -1.02 -4.31 33.76
N LYS A 5 -1.52 -3.10 34.05
CA LYS A 5 -1.98 -2.13 33.02
C LYS A 5 -0.81 -1.73 32.09
N LYS A 6 0.41 -1.57 32.64
CA LYS A 6 1.63 -1.28 31.85
C LYS A 6 2.05 -2.42 30.92
N LYS A 7 1.98 -3.68 31.37
CA LYS A 7 2.25 -4.85 30.51
C LYS A 7 1.26 -4.94 29.36
N CYS A 8 -0.04 -4.72 29.63
CA CYS A 8 -1.09 -4.75 28.62
C CYS A 8 -0.87 -3.70 27.52
N ILE A 9 -0.60 -2.45 27.88
CA ILE A 9 -0.29 -1.37 26.93
C ILE A 9 0.93 -1.70 26.07
N LYS A 10 1.98 -2.30 26.66
CA LYS A 10 3.19 -2.70 25.93
C LYS A 10 2.90 -3.80 24.89
N THR A 11 2.09 -4.80 25.25
CA THR A 11 1.68 -5.88 24.34
C THR A 11 0.83 -5.35 23.20
N ILE A 12 -0.16 -4.51 23.49
CA ILE A 12 -1.05 -3.94 22.46
C ILE A 12 -0.25 -3.04 21.52
N SER A 13 0.66 -2.22 22.05
CA SER A 13 1.54 -1.38 21.22
C SER A 13 2.43 -2.21 20.28
N ALA A 14 2.99 -3.32 20.77
CA ALA A 14 3.77 -4.24 19.94
C ALA A 14 2.91 -4.90 18.85
N LEU A 15 1.68 -5.30 19.18
CA LEU A 15 0.72 -5.85 18.22
C LEU A 15 0.35 -4.82 17.14
N MET A 16 0.09 -3.57 17.51
CA MET A 16 -0.18 -2.50 16.54
C MET A 16 1.01 -2.28 15.60
N TYR A 17 2.25 -2.37 16.10
CA TYR A 17 3.43 -2.23 15.24
C TYR A 17 3.51 -3.33 14.17
N ILE A 18 3.12 -4.56 14.52
CA ILE A 18 3.09 -5.70 13.59
C ILE A 18 1.93 -5.59 12.60
N LEU A 19 0.75 -5.15 13.07
CA LEU A 19 -0.46 -4.97 12.24
C LEU A 19 -0.39 -3.75 11.32
N LYS A 20 0.68 -2.94 11.41
CA LYS A 20 0.85 -1.76 10.56
C LYS A 20 0.85 -2.19 9.08
N PRO A 21 0.03 -1.57 8.22
CA PRO A 21 -0.01 -1.87 6.80
C PRO A 21 1.38 -1.72 6.16
N ASN A 22 1.86 -2.79 5.52
CA ASN A 22 3.23 -2.86 5.05
C ASN A 22 3.41 -2.15 3.69
N LEU A 23 3.93 -0.92 3.75
CA LEU A 23 4.22 -0.09 2.58
C LEU A 23 5.22 -0.77 1.62
N ASN A 24 6.26 -1.41 2.16
CA ASN A 24 7.32 -2.02 1.34
C ASN A 24 6.75 -3.10 0.42
N SER A 25 5.83 -3.93 0.93
CA SER A 25 5.19 -4.96 0.11
C SER A 25 4.45 -4.35 -1.08
N LYS A 26 3.65 -3.30 -0.84
CA LYS A 26 2.89 -2.62 -1.91
C LYS A 26 3.83 -1.99 -2.95
N ILE A 27 4.92 -1.35 -2.51
CA ILE A 27 5.95 -0.80 -3.41
C ILE A 27 6.55 -1.90 -4.29
N TRP A 28 6.98 -3.03 -3.70
CA TRP A 28 7.55 -4.16 -4.45
C TRP A 28 6.61 -4.75 -5.49
N PHE A 29 5.29 -4.75 -5.24
CA PHE A 29 4.30 -5.14 -6.25
C PHE A 29 4.15 -4.10 -7.36
N THR A 30 4.19 -2.80 -7.04
CA THR A 30 4.01 -1.75 -8.04
C THR A 30 5.19 -1.54 -8.99
N VAL A 31 6.42 -1.80 -8.55
CA VAL A 31 7.64 -1.65 -9.38
C VAL A 31 7.58 -2.44 -10.69
N PRO A 32 7.31 -3.77 -10.72
CA PRO A 32 7.22 -4.51 -11.97
C PRO A 32 6.00 -4.10 -12.82
N LEU A 33 4.90 -3.70 -12.18
CA LEU A 33 3.68 -3.25 -12.87
C LEU A 33 3.88 -1.92 -13.62
N LEU A 34 4.87 -1.11 -13.24
CA LEU A 34 5.21 0.14 -13.93
C LEU A 34 5.94 -0.08 -15.26
N GLY A 35 6.41 -1.30 -15.55
CA GLY A 35 7.14 -1.62 -16.78
C GLY A 35 6.38 -1.24 -18.05
N PRO A 36 5.15 -1.77 -18.29
CA PRO A 36 4.40 -1.45 -19.50
C PRO A 36 4.09 0.05 -19.67
N PRO A 37 3.60 0.78 -18.64
CA PRO A 37 3.38 2.23 -18.74
C PRO A 37 4.66 3.02 -19.05
N LEU A 38 5.78 2.70 -18.41
CA LEU A 38 7.06 3.36 -18.67
C LEU A 38 7.52 3.11 -20.11
N ASN A 39 7.36 1.88 -20.58
CA ASN A 39 7.74 1.50 -21.94
C ASN A 39 6.83 2.18 -22.98
N LEU A 40 5.54 2.39 -22.65
CA LEU A 40 4.63 3.21 -23.45
C LEU A 40 5.08 4.68 -23.50
N ILE A 41 5.53 5.26 -22.39
CA ILE A 41 6.10 6.62 -22.39
C ILE A 41 7.32 6.69 -23.31
N LEU A 42 8.20 5.68 -23.31
CA LEU A 42 9.37 5.63 -24.19
C LEU A 42 9.00 5.59 -25.69
N THR A 43 7.83 5.06 -26.05
CA THR A 43 7.36 5.15 -27.45
C THR A 43 7.07 6.58 -27.90
N LEU A 44 6.65 7.45 -26.99
CA LEU A 44 6.44 8.88 -27.28
C LEU A 44 7.76 9.60 -27.59
N PHE A 45 8.90 9.06 -27.11
CA PHE A 45 10.25 9.54 -27.40
C PHE A 45 10.90 8.88 -28.63
N GLY A 46 10.12 8.14 -29.44
CA GLY A 46 10.57 7.61 -30.73
C GLY A 46 11.10 6.18 -30.69
N MET A 47 11.01 5.47 -29.56
CA MET A 47 11.30 4.03 -29.53
C MET A 47 10.20 3.24 -30.24
N LYS A 48 10.55 2.51 -31.31
CA LYS A 48 9.61 1.69 -32.07
C LYS A 48 9.41 0.33 -31.40
N HIS A 49 8.16 -0.08 -31.25
CA HIS A 49 7.80 -1.43 -30.81
C HIS A 49 6.99 -2.16 -31.88
N GLN A 50 7.19 -3.47 -31.96
CA GLN A 50 6.51 -4.33 -32.94
C GLN A 50 4.99 -4.40 -32.72
N HIS A 51 4.53 -4.29 -31.47
CA HIS A 51 3.11 -4.40 -31.12
C HIS A 51 2.64 -3.26 -30.20
N PRO A 52 2.42 -2.04 -30.74
CA PRO A 52 2.04 -0.88 -29.94
C PRO A 52 0.66 -1.04 -29.27
N PHE A 53 -0.27 -1.74 -29.93
CA PHE A 53 -1.61 -1.97 -29.37
C PHE A 53 -1.58 -2.83 -28.10
N LEU A 54 -0.82 -3.93 -28.10
CA LEU A 54 -0.65 -4.78 -26.92
C LEU A 54 -0.02 -4.00 -25.77
N LEU A 55 0.95 -3.13 -26.07
CA LEU A 55 1.61 -2.31 -25.06
C LEU A 55 0.63 -1.32 -24.40
N ILE A 56 -0.26 -0.70 -25.19
CA ILE A 56 -1.32 0.18 -24.67
C ILE A 56 -2.23 -0.59 -23.73
N VAL A 57 -2.72 -1.76 -24.15
CA VAL A 57 -3.61 -2.60 -23.32
C VAL A 57 -2.93 -2.99 -22.01
N PHE A 58 -1.69 -3.48 -22.05
CA PHE A 58 -0.95 -3.83 -20.83
C PHE A 58 -0.70 -2.63 -19.94
N SER A 59 -0.43 -1.45 -20.50
CA SER A 59 -0.24 -0.23 -19.72
C SER A 59 -1.52 0.19 -18.98
N VAL A 60 -2.67 0.15 -19.65
CA VAL A 60 -3.97 0.47 -19.04
C VAL A 60 -4.28 -0.51 -17.91
N VAL A 61 -4.11 -1.82 -18.15
CA VAL A 61 -4.31 -2.86 -17.13
C VAL A 61 -3.37 -2.66 -15.95
N SER A 62 -2.08 -2.42 -16.19
CA SER A 62 -1.09 -2.14 -15.15
C SER A 62 -1.47 -0.94 -14.29
N VAL A 63 -1.85 0.19 -14.90
CA VAL A 63 -2.26 1.39 -14.17
C VAL A 63 -3.51 1.12 -13.34
N PHE A 64 -4.47 0.35 -13.85
CA PHE A 64 -5.66 -0.03 -13.10
C PHE A 64 -5.32 -0.86 -11.87
N ILE A 65 -4.46 -1.87 -12.01
CA ILE A 65 -4.00 -2.72 -10.90
C ILE A 65 -3.23 -1.90 -9.86
N ILE A 66 -2.30 -1.04 -10.31
CA ILE A 66 -1.56 -0.13 -9.41
C ILE A 66 -2.52 0.75 -8.62
N THR A 67 -3.47 1.38 -9.31
CA THR A 67 -4.47 2.26 -8.68
C THR A 67 -5.29 1.51 -7.64
N TRP A 68 -5.76 0.30 -7.96
CA TRP A 68 -6.46 -0.57 -7.01
C TRP A 68 -5.61 -0.87 -5.78
N ILE A 69 -4.36 -1.30 -5.96
CA ILE A 69 -3.44 -1.64 -4.86
C ILE A 69 -3.31 -0.46 -3.89
N TRP A 70 -3.12 0.75 -4.43
CA TRP A 70 -2.95 1.96 -3.62
C TRP A 70 -4.25 2.42 -2.94
N ILE A 71 -5.41 2.32 -3.61
CA ILE A 71 -6.71 2.60 -2.98
C ILE A 71 -6.96 1.65 -1.82
N HIS A 72 -6.73 0.35 -2.03
CA HIS A 72 -6.91 -0.66 -0.99
C HIS A 72 -5.95 -0.43 0.19
N TYR A 73 -4.68 -0.12 -0.10
CA TYR A 73 -3.71 0.24 0.94
C TYR A 73 -4.11 1.50 1.70
N ALA A 74 -4.58 2.54 1.02
CA ALA A 74 -5.04 3.76 1.67
C ALA A 74 -6.22 3.50 2.63
N LYS A 75 -7.14 2.62 2.22
CA LYS A 75 -8.26 2.16 3.07
C LYS A 75 -7.76 1.38 4.28
N GLU A 76 -6.88 0.40 4.11
CA GLU A 76 -6.24 -0.35 5.22
C GLU A 76 -5.55 0.59 6.21
N VAL A 77 -4.85 1.62 5.72
CA VAL A 77 -4.17 2.62 6.57
C VAL A 77 -5.15 3.53 7.29
N ALA A 78 -6.27 3.90 6.65
CA ALA A 78 -7.31 4.70 7.29
C ALA A 78 -8.00 3.92 8.42
N GLU A 79 -8.39 2.68 8.16
CA GLU A 79 -8.98 1.77 9.15
C GLU A 79 -8.01 1.53 10.31
N PHE A 80 -6.75 1.23 10.02
CA PHE A 80 -5.73 1.05 11.06
C PHE A 80 -5.55 2.30 11.94
N ARG A 81 -5.60 3.51 11.34
CA ARG A 81 -5.52 4.77 12.11
C ARG A 81 -6.73 4.97 13.01
N GLN A 82 -7.94 4.68 12.53
CA GLN A 82 -9.16 4.76 13.34
C GLN A 82 -9.14 3.75 14.50
N THR A 83 -8.82 2.49 14.22
CA THR A 83 -8.71 1.43 15.24
C THR A 83 -7.64 1.77 16.28
N LYS A 84 -6.49 2.31 15.84
CA LYS A 84 -5.45 2.77 16.76
C LYS A 84 -5.94 3.89 17.67
N TYR A 85 -6.67 4.88 17.13
CA TYR A 85 -7.19 5.99 17.93
C TYR A 85 -8.17 5.50 19.01
N LEU A 86 -9.15 4.67 18.62
CA LEU A 86 -10.13 4.09 19.54
C LEU A 86 -9.46 3.26 20.65
N LEU A 87 -8.51 2.39 20.30
CA LEU A 87 -7.73 1.60 21.27
C LEU A 87 -6.94 2.49 22.24
N TRP A 88 -6.38 3.60 21.77
CA TRP A 88 -5.65 4.53 22.63
C TRP A 88 -6.57 5.30 23.57
N GLU A 89 -7.75 5.69 23.11
CA GLU A 89 -8.79 6.33 23.94
C GLU A 89 -9.25 5.38 25.06
N GLU A 90 -9.57 4.13 24.74
CA GLU A 90 -9.99 3.11 25.72
C GLU A 90 -8.89 2.72 26.73
N LEU A 91 -7.61 2.76 26.33
CA LEU A 91 -6.50 2.35 27.21
C LEU A 91 -6.08 3.43 28.23
N TYR A 92 -6.33 4.70 27.91
CA TYR A 92 -5.89 5.85 28.69
C TYR A 92 -6.99 6.54 29.50
N LEU A 93 -8.26 6.31 29.17
CA LEU A 93 -9.38 6.46 30.11
C LEU A 93 -9.36 5.35 31.20
#